data_AF-A0A075B2I9-F1
#
_entry.id   AF-A0A075B2I9-F1
#
_cell.length_a   1.000
_cell.length_b   1.000
_cell.length_c   1.000
_cell.angle_alpha   90.00
_cell.angle_beta   90.00
_cell.angle_gamma   90.00
#
_symmetry.space_group_name_H-M   'P 1'
#
loop_
_entity.id
_entity.type
_entity.pdbx_description
1 polymer ?
#
loop_
_entity_poly.entity_id
_entity_poly.type
_entity_poly.pdbx_seq_one_letter_code
_entity_poly.pdbx_strand_id
1 'polypeptide(L)'
;MTIQNVLSRLTEKQPPPVLVQLDQQQNEIYSLLKRTVQYRENNSVLLLGQRACGKSVTLAKCMNSIREEFGDDCFIHIHLNGIFLTDEKMAIKYILKQLKIADLDSVKLSANEANALFVQMLRQGSKSSTPLVFVLEEFDKFTGGKQNLLYNLFDSVQSVETPMLVIGSSCRIDVLDLLEKRVKSRFSHRIIHFYPIKESADFYYLCKSILQVEEDGCEEYNKSVEMVFNDPLFLKVIRSVFDLTKNIRLFYKIAIIAITSLNEQQPTLTSVPFFQAYTDQFKDTKSGLLESLSVLEIGLVIAIKKLEELECEHLNFESAYDEYKRFSIKSMIDCYNKAVSFKAFENLIQTELIEYTDNSKCPKEYKQIKLNLDSTQLQQVLFKLTTLPTALKRWGLSKAV
;
A
#
# COMPACT_ATOMS: atom_id res chain seq x y z
N MET A 1 -12.99 -1.07 26.69
CA MET A 1 -13.59 -0.22 25.63
C MET A 1 -12.52 0.64 24.96
N THR A 2 -11.65 1.28 25.76
CA THR A 2 -10.48 2.10 25.37
C THR A 2 -9.59 1.51 24.27
N ILE A 3 -9.10 0.27 24.42
CA ILE A 3 -8.21 -0.37 23.43
C ILE A 3 -8.91 -0.59 22.09
N GLN A 4 -10.20 -0.93 22.08
CA GLN A 4 -10.95 -1.16 20.86
C GLN A 4 -11.11 0.14 20.04
N ASN A 5 -11.29 1.29 20.71
CA ASN A 5 -11.38 2.60 20.08
C ASN A 5 -10.04 3.01 19.42
N VAL A 6 -8.93 2.81 20.12
CA VAL A 6 -7.60 3.07 19.53
C VAL A 6 -7.34 2.10 18.36
N LEU A 7 -7.66 0.82 18.51
CA LEU A 7 -7.52 -0.17 17.44
C LEU A 7 -8.42 0.13 16.24
N SER A 8 -9.65 0.63 16.41
CA SER A 8 -10.52 1.00 15.29
C SER A 8 -9.93 2.17 14.48
N ARG A 9 -9.27 3.12 15.13
CA ARG A 9 -8.54 4.20 14.44
C ARG A 9 -7.32 3.67 13.71
N LEU A 10 -6.51 2.84 14.38
CA LEU A 10 -5.28 2.27 13.79
C LEU A 10 -5.57 1.30 12.63
N THR A 11 -6.72 0.62 12.65
CA THR A 11 -7.18 -0.26 11.57
C THR A 11 -7.98 0.47 10.47
N GLU A 12 -8.01 1.81 10.51
CA GLU A 12 -8.73 2.67 9.57
C GLU A 12 -10.26 2.41 9.51
N LYS A 13 -10.84 1.74 10.52
CA LYS A 13 -12.31 1.60 10.65
C LYS A 13 -12.97 2.90 11.06
N GLN A 14 -12.28 3.68 11.88
CA GLN A 14 -12.67 5.03 12.25
C GLN A 14 -11.65 6.04 11.74
N PRO A 15 -12.08 7.24 11.34
CA PRO A 15 -11.15 8.29 10.96
C PRO A 15 -10.29 8.71 12.17
N PRO A 16 -9.08 9.25 11.94
CA PRO A 16 -8.31 9.90 12.99
C PRO A 16 -9.12 11.06 13.60
N PRO A 17 -8.95 11.34 14.91
CA PRO A 17 -9.71 12.39 15.58
C PRO A 17 -9.40 13.78 15.01
N VAL A 18 -8.14 14.00 14.61
CA VAL A 18 -7.68 15.28 14.07
C VAL A 18 -7.14 15.09 12.65
N LEU A 19 -7.43 16.07 11.79
CA LEU A 19 -6.78 16.24 10.49
C LEU A 19 -5.76 17.35 10.63
N VAL A 20 -4.50 17.07 10.32
CA VAL A 20 -3.38 18.00 10.51
C VAL A 20 -2.93 18.52 9.14
N GLN A 21 -2.81 19.85 9.00
CA GLN A 21 -2.43 20.54 7.76
C GLN A 21 -3.38 20.30 6.56
N LEU A 22 -4.68 20.08 6.81
CA LEU A 22 -5.67 19.76 5.77
C LEU A 22 -6.86 20.73 5.72
N ASP A 23 -6.82 21.84 6.48
CA ASP A 23 -7.95 22.77 6.61
C ASP A 23 -8.35 23.40 5.28
N GLN A 24 -7.38 23.77 4.45
CA GLN A 24 -7.65 24.37 3.13
C GLN A 24 -8.37 23.38 2.20
N GLN A 25 -7.88 22.14 2.13
CA GLN A 25 -8.48 21.07 1.31
C GLN A 25 -9.87 20.71 1.82
N GLN A 26 -10.04 20.65 3.15
CA GLN A 26 -11.32 20.38 3.78
C GLN A 26 -12.34 21.47 3.42
N ASN A 27 -11.97 22.74 3.54
CA ASN A 27 -12.83 23.89 3.22
C ASN A 27 -13.23 23.91 1.75
N GLU A 28 -12.30 23.61 0.83
CA GLU A 28 -12.61 23.58 -0.61
C GLU A 28 -13.56 22.42 -0.95
N ILE A 29 -13.28 21.21 -0.47
CA ILE A 29 -14.14 20.02 -0.70
C ILE A 29 -15.53 20.26 -0.10
N TYR A 30 -15.60 20.76 1.13
CA TYR A 30 -16.86 21.06 1.80
C TYR A 30 -17.64 22.14 1.06
N SER A 31 -16.99 23.21 0.58
CA SER A 31 -17.64 24.24 -0.24
C SER A 31 -18.22 23.65 -1.53
N LEU A 32 -17.53 22.71 -2.19
CA LEU A 32 -18.05 22.08 -3.41
C LEU A 32 -19.27 21.23 -3.12
N LEU A 33 -19.22 20.39 -2.08
CA LEU A 33 -20.35 19.57 -1.65
C LEU A 33 -21.55 20.44 -1.28
N LYS A 34 -21.33 21.48 -0.46
CA LYS A 34 -22.37 22.42 -0.06
C LYS A 34 -23.01 23.11 -1.27
N ARG A 35 -22.22 23.54 -2.26
CA ARG A 35 -22.77 24.17 -3.47
C ARG A 35 -23.59 23.20 -4.31
N THR A 36 -23.15 21.95 -4.47
CA THR A 36 -23.92 20.94 -5.19
C THR A 36 -25.22 20.57 -4.49
N VAL A 37 -25.22 20.47 -3.16
CA VAL A 37 -26.42 20.13 -2.37
C VAL A 37 -27.39 21.30 -2.27
N GLN A 38 -26.91 22.48 -1.89
CA GLN A 38 -27.72 23.66 -1.61
C GLN A 38 -28.10 24.42 -2.88
N TYR A 39 -27.13 24.74 -3.74
CA TYR A 39 -27.33 25.58 -4.93
C TYR A 39 -27.55 24.78 -6.21
N ARG A 40 -27.50 23.43 -6.14
CA ARG A 40 -27.71 22.53 -7.27
C ARG A 40 -26.72 22.78 -8.43
N GLU A 41 -25.48 23.12 -8.06
CA GLU A 41 -24.39 23.34 -9.00
C GLU A 41 -23.70 22.03 -9.40
N ASN A 42 -23.36 21.93 -10.67
CA ASN A 42 -22.59 20.81 -11.21
C ASN A 42 -21.10 21.11 -11.14
N ASN A 43 -20.35 20.18 -10.57
CA ASN A 43 -18.93 20.35 -10.35
C ASN A 43 -18.17 19.05 -10.62
N SER A 44 -16.91 19.19 -11.03
CA SER A 44 -15.95 18.09 -11.01
C SER A 44 -14.68 18.55 -10.31
N VAL A 45 -14.01 17.64 -9.62
CA VAL A 45 -12.77 17.93 -8.89
C VAL A 45 -11.90 16.69 -8.83
N LEU A 46 -10.59 16.88 -8.85
CA LEU A 46 -9.61 15.80 -8.74
C LEU A 46 -8.73 16.01 -7.50
N LEU A 47 -8.74 15.03 -6.60
CA LEU A 47 -7.91 14.98 -5.40
C LEU A 47 -6.60 14.25 -5.73
N LEU A 48 -5.48 14.99 -5.74
CA LEU A 48 -4.17 14.44 -6.10
C LEU A 48 -3.21 14.50 -4.91
N GLY A 49 -2.55 13.40 -4.61
CA GLY A 49 -1.51 13.36 -3.58
C GLY A 49 -1.03 11.95 -3.34
N GLN A 50 0.05 11.79 -2.57
CA GLN A 50 0.59 10.46 -2.30
C GLN A 50 -0.41 9.56 -1.55
N ARG A 51 -0.13 8.26 -1.45
CA ARG A 51 -0.95 7.38 -0.60
C ARG A 51 -0.83 7.82 0.87
N ALA A 52 -1.92 7.66 1.62
CA ALA A 52 -1.98 7.99 3.05
C ALA A 52 -1.80 9.48 3.46
N CYS A 53 -2.02 10.43 2.55
CA CYS A 53 -2.07 11.87 2.89
C CYS A 53 -3.45 12.39 3.34
N GLY A 54 -4.40 11.49 3.62
CA GLY A 54 -5.72 11.87 4.15
C GLY A 54 -6.81 12.23 3.13
N LYS A 55 -6.63 11.96 1.83
CA LYS A 55 -7.64 12.22 0.77
C LYS A 55 -9.03 11.66 1.12
N SER A 56 -9.14 10.33 1.25
CA SER A 56 -10.42 9.66 1.49
C SER A 56 -11.02 10.02 2.86
N VAL A 57 -10.17 10.22 3.89
CA VAL A 57 -10.62 10.62 5.24
C VAL A 57 -11.20 12.04 5.22
N THR A 58 -10.53 12.99 4.56
CA THR A 58 -11.01 14.37 4.44
C THR A 58 -12.35 14.41 3.70
N LEU A 59 -12.45 13.65 2.60
CA LEU A 59 -13.69 13.55 1.85
C LEU A 59 -14.83 12.94 2.68
N ALA A 60 -14.57 11.84 3.40
CA ALA A 60 -15.55 11.21 4.28
C ALA A 60 -16.02 12.16 5.39
N LYS A 61 -15.10 12.91 6.02
CA LYS A 61 -15.43 13.90 7.04
C LYS A 61 -16.33 15.01 6.47
N CYS A 62 -15.99 15.57 5.31
CA CYS A 62 -16.82 16.59 4.65
C CYS A 62 -18.20 16.06 4.28
N MET A 63 -18.30 14.83 3.76
CA MET A 63 -19.60 14.21 3.43
C MET A 63 -20.47 14.00 4.68
N ASN A 64 -19.88 13.56 5.79
CA ASN A 64 -20.59 13.40 7.06
C ASN A 64 -21.08 14.75 7.59
N SER A 65 -20.25 15.78 7.59
CA SER A 65 -20.66 17.14 8.01
C SER A 65 -21.81 17.70 7.16
N ILE A 66 -21.84 17.42 5.87
CA ILE A 66 -22.95 17.83 4.98
C ILE A 66 -24.24 17.06 5.31
N ARG A 67 -24.15 15.77 5.64
CA ARG A 67 -25.31 14.98 6.07
C ARG A 67 -25.85 15.44 7.43
N GLU A 68 -24.96 15.82 8.35
CA GLU A 68 -25.35 16.40 9.64
C GLU A 68 -26.08 17.75 9.47
N GLU A 69 -25.68 18.57 8.51
CA GLU A 69 -26.29 19.89 8.26
C GLU A 69 -27.59 19.83 7.44
N PHE A 70 -27.64 18.98 6.41
CA PHE A 70 -28.76 18.95 5.43
C PHE A 70 -29.62 17.68 5.50
N GLY A 71 -29.31 16.73 6.38
CA GLY A 71 -29.96 15.44 6.53
C GLY A 71 -29.31 14.32 5.71
N ASP A 72 -29.54 13.06 6.08
CA ASP A 72 -28.88 11.89 5.46
C ASP A 72 -29.24 11.71 3.98
N ASP A 73 -30.45 12.08 3.57
CA ASP A 73 -30.95 11.94 2.19
C ASP A 73 -30.62 13.17 1.30
N CYS A 74 -29.74 14.07 1.75
CA CYS A 74 -29.40 15.28 1.01
C CYS A 74 -28.68 15.05 -0.32
N PHE A 75 -28.01 13.90 -0.49
CA PHE A 75 -27.41 13.46 -1.75
C PHE A 75 -27.26 11.93 -1.81
N ILE A 76 -27.18 11.38 -3.01
CA ILE A 76 -26.87 9.96 -3.25
C ILE A 76 -25.36 9.83 -3.47
N HIS A 77 -24.68 9.09 -2.60
CA HIS A 77 -23.26 8.78 -2.72
C HIS A 77 -23.05 7.55 -3.60
N ILE A 78 -22.26 7.68 -4.66
CA ILE A 78 -21.88 6.58 -5.55
C ILE A 78 -20.37 6.43 -5.52
N HIS A 79 -19.89 5.33 -4.96
CA HIS A 79 -18.46 5.05 -4.83
C HIS A 79 -18.01 4.04 -5.88
N LEU A 80 -17.00 4.37 -6.68
CA LEU A 80 -16.40 3.49 -7.68
C LEU A 80 -14.91 3.38 -7.40
N ASN A 81 -14.39 2.17 -7.40
CA ASN A 81 -12.96 1.92 -7.18
C ASN A 81 -12.37 1.25 -8.43
N GLY A 82 -11.38 1.92 -9.01
CA GLY A 82 -10.76 1.52 -10.27
C GLY A 82 -9.90 0.25 -10.20
N ILE A 83 -9.56 -0.24 -8.99
CA ILE A 83 -8.88 -1.54 -8.83
C ILE A 83 -9.87 -2.69 -9.06
N PHE A 84 -11.09 -2.57 -8.53
CA PHE A 84 -12.11 -3.62 -8.69
C PHE A 84 -12.85 -3.53 -10.03
N LEU A 85 -13.05 -2.31 -10.54
CA LEU A 85 -13.80 -2.06 -11.75
C LEU A 85 -12.89 -2.00 -12.97
N THR A 86 -12.46 -3.18 -13.44
CA THR A 86 -11.54 -3.30 -14.58
C THR A 86 -12.20 -3.11 -15.95
N ASP A 87 -13.54 -3.15 -16.01
CA ASP A 87 -14.34 -3.02 -17.24
C ASP A 87 -15.43 -1.95 -17.06
N GLU A 88 -15.62 -1.11 -18.07
CA GLU A 88 -16.66 -0.07 -18.14
C GLU A 88 -18.05 -0.68 -17.91
N LYS A 89 -18.32 -1.88 -18.45
CA LYS A 89 -19.60 -2.57 -18.25
C LYS A 89 -19.86 -2.90 -16.78
N MET A 90 -18.84 -3.37 -16.07
CA MET A 90 -18.93 -3.66 -14.64
C MET A 90 -19.17 -2.38 -13.84
N ALA A 91 -18.45 -1.30 -14.18
CA ALA A 91 -18.62 -0.01 -13.52
C ALA A 91 -20.07 0.50 -13.64
N ILE A 92 -20.65 0.46 -14.84
CA ILE A 92 -22.02 0.92 -15.05
C ILE A 92 -23.03 0.05 -14.32
N LYS A 93 -22.89 -1.28 -14.37
CA LYS A 93 -23.76 -2.18 -13.58
C LYS A 93 -23.67 -1.86 -12.09
N TYR A 94 -22.48 -1.57 -11.59
CA TYR A 94 -22.25 -1.23 -10.19
C TYR A 94 -22.86 0.12 -9.79
N ILE A 95 -22.78 1.14 -10.65
CA ILE A 95 -23.48 2.42 -10.49
C ILE A 95 -24.99 2.19 -10.38
N LEU A 96 -25.57 1.45 -11.33
CA LEU A 96 -27.02 1.20 -11.38
C LEU A 96 -27.51 0.43 -10.14
N LYS A 97 -26.69 -0.48 -9.62
CA LYS A 97 -26.97 -1.20 -8.36
C LYS A 97 -26.98 -0.25 -7.15
N GLN A 98 -26.02 0.66 -7.05
CA GLN A 98 -25.96 1.65 -5.96
C GLN A 98 -27.12 2.64 -6.00
N LEU A 99 -27.59 2.98 -7.21
CA LEU A 99 -28.76 3.83 -7.42
C LEU A 99 -30.10 3.14 -7.11
N LYS A 100 -30.10 1.82 -6.81
CA LYS A 100 -31.31 1.00 -6.56
C LYS A 100 -32.33 1.02 -7.70
N ILE A 101 -31.90 1.27 -8.95
CA ILE A 101 -32.79 1.44 -10.10
C ILE A 101 -33.27 0.11 -10.69
N ALA A 102 -32.59 -1.01 -10.41
CA ALA A 102 -33.05 -2.33 -10.84
C ALA A 102 -32.37 -3.49 -10.09
N ASP A 103 -33.12 -4.60 -9.91
CA ASP A 103 -32.58 -5.94 -9.64
C ASP A 103 -31.87 -6.47 -10.91
N LEU A 104 -30.67 -5.94 -11.18
CA LEU A 104 -29.86 -6.23 -12.37
C LEU A 104 -29.17 -7.59 -12.35
N ASP A 105 -29.50 -8.44 -11.39
CA ASP A 105 -28.89 -9.77 -11.27
C ASP A 105 -29.51 -10.78 -12.24
N SER A 106 -30.69 -10.49 -12.81
CA SER A 106 -31.36 -11.32 -13.82
C SER A 106 -31.19 -10.84 -15.27
N VAL A 107 -30.81 -9.59 -15.52
CA VAL A 107 -30.76 -9.00 -16.88
C VAL A 107 -29.33 -9.00 -17.44
N LYS A 108 -29.08 -9.82 -18.48
CA LYS A 108 -27.84 -9.76 -19.26
C LYS A 108 -27.84 -8.56 -20.20
N LEU A 109 -27.53 -7.38 -19.69
CA LEU A 109 -27.33 -6.20 -20.54
C LEU A 109 -26.00 -6.31 -21.31
N SER A 110 -25.99 -5.90 -22.56
CA SER A 110 -24.77 -5.61 -23.33
C SER A 110 -24.10 -4.32 -22.83
N ALA A 111 -22.84 -4.10 -23.21
CA ALA A 111 -22.12 -2.87 -22.82
C ALA A 111 -22.79 -1.60 -23.39
N ASN A 112 -23.36 -1.66 -24.59
CA ASN A 112 -24.02 -0.54 -25.23
C ASN A 112 -25.37 -0.23 -24.58
N GLU A 113 -26.16 -1.25 -24.23
CA GLU A 113 -27.43 -1.07 -23.52
C GLU A 113 -27.21 -0.51 -22.11
N ALA A 114 -26.20 -1.01 -21.39
CA ALA A 114 -25.85 -0.47 -20.08
C ALA A 114 -25.45 1.03 -20.18
N ASN A 115 -24.61 1.38 -21.16
CA ASN A 115 -24.24 2.77 -21.43
C ASN A 115 -25.46 3.64 -21.79
N ALA A 116 -26.33 3.17 -22.68
CA ALA A 116 -27.53 3.91 -23.08
C ALA A 116 -28.45 4.15 -21.89
N LEU A 117 -28.66 3.13 -21.04
CA LEU A 117 -29.46 3.24 -19.82
C LEU A 117 -28.86 4.24 -18.82
N PHE A 118 -27.53 4.20 -18.65
CA PHE A 118 -26.82 5.14 -17.79
C PHE A 118 -26.98 6.59 -18.26
N VAL A 119 -26.74 6.86 -19.55
CA VAL A 119 -26.91 8.21 -20.13
C VAL A 119 -28.37 8.66 -20.05
N GLN A 120 -29.32 7.77 -20.34
CA GLN A 120 -30.75 8.08 -20.22
C GLN A 120 -31.12 8.45 -18.79
N MET A 121 -30.61 7.75 -17.78
CA MET A 121 -30.85 8.05 -16.37
C MET A 121 -30.29 9.42 -15.97
N LEU A 122 -29.09 9.75 -16.39
CA LEU A 122 -28.48 11.06 -16.12
C LEU A 122 -29.28 12.21 -16.75
N ARG A 123 -29.89 11.98 -17.92
CA ARG A 123 -30.71 12.96 -18.65
C ARG A 123 -32.16 13.06 -18.17
N GLN A 124 -32.71 11.98 -17.61
CA GLN A 124 -34.09 11.96 -17.11
C GLN A 124 -34.27 12.70 -15.79
N GLY A 125 -33.19 12.91 -15.05
CA GLY A 125 -33.28 13.71 -13.83
C GLY A 125 -33.46 15.20 -14.12
N SER A 126 -33.78 15.94 -13.07
CA SER A 126 -34.08 17.38 -13.15
C SER A 126 -33.37 18.12 -12.02
N LYS A 127 -33.39 19.46 -12.06
CA LYS A 127 -32.78 20.29 -11.00
C LYS A 127 -33.38 20.04 -9.60
N SER A 128 -34.60 19.53 -9.53
CA SER A 128 -35.25 19.14 -8.28
C SER A 128 -34.90 17.73 -7.81
N SER A 129 -34.28 16.90 -8.67
CA SER A 129 -33.84 15.55 -8.30
C SER A 129 -32.74 15.60 -7.24
N THR A 130 -32.65 14.54 -6.43
CA THR A 130 -31.59 14.42 -5.41
C THR A 130 -30.21 14.50 -6.05
N PRO A 131 -29.28 15.32 -5.53
CA PRO A 131 -27.93 15.44 -6.06
C PRO A 131 -27.16 14.12 -6.04
N LEU A 132 -26.35 13.90 -7.07
CA LEU A 132 -25.48 12.73 -7.19
C LEU A 132 -24.03 13.11 -6.88
N VAL A 133 -23.41 12.40 -5.94
CA VAL A 133 -21.99 12.57 -5.60
C VAL A 133 -21.23 11.31 -5.99
N PHE A 134 -20.50 11.36 -7.10
CA PHE A 134 -19.64 10.29 -7.58
C PHE A 134 -18.25 10.42 -6.97
N VAL A 135 -17.75 9.35 -6.36
CA VAL A 135 -16.37 9.24 -5.85
C VAL A 135 -15.65 8.14 -6.61
N LEU A 136 -14.67 8.53 -7.41
CA LEU A 136 -13.85 7.64 -8.25
C LEU A 136 -12.47 7.45 -7.58
N GLU A 137 -12.29 6.38 -6.82
CA GLU A 137 -10.99 6.02 -6.23
C GLU A 137 -10.09 5.30 -7.23
N GLU A 138 -8.79 5.55 -7.13
CA GLU A 138 -7.77 5.05 -8.08
C GLU A 138 -8.14 5.49 -9.50
N PHE A 139 -8.41 6.79 -9.64
CA PHE A 139 -8.99 7.41 -10.84
C PHE A 139 -8.20 7.10 -12.13
N ASP A 140 -6.88 7.00 -12.04
CA ASP A 140 -5.99 6.64 -13.15
C ASP A 140 -6.28 5.26 -13.75
N LYS A 141 -6.99 4.37 -13.06
CA LYS A 141 -7.42 3.08 -13.63
C LYS A 141 -8.58 3.22 -14.60
N PHE A 142 -9.40 4.27 -14.46
CA PHE A 142 -10.50 4.56 -15.41
C PHE A 142 -10.03 5.24 -16.69
N THR A 143 -8.76 5.62 -16.79
CA THR A 143 -8.20 6.26 -17.99
C THR A 143 -7.71 5.25 -19.03
N GLY A 144 -7.90 3.94 -18.81
CA GLY A 144 -7.59 2.90 -19.79
C GLY A 144 -8.62 2.79 -20.91
N GLY A 145 -8.18 2.46 -22.13
CA GLY A 145 -9.09 2.21 -23.25
C GLY A 145 -9.77 3.48 -23.79
N LYS A 146 -11.09 3.41 -24.04
CA LYS A 146 -11.88 4.48 -24.68
C LYS A 146 -12.44 5.53 -23.71
N GLN A 147 -12.30 5.35 -22.39
CA GLN A 147 -12.72 6.31 -21.37
C GLN A 147 -14.19 6.78 -21.48
N ASN A 148 -15.11 5.93 -21.92
CA ASN A 148 -16.50 6.33 -22.16
C ASN A 148 -17.22 6.68 -20.85
N LEU A 149 -16.91 5.96 -19.77
CA LEU A 149 -17.47 6.28 -18.45
C LEU A 149 -17.10 7.71 -18.00
N LEU A 150 -15.81 8.05 -18.10
CA LEU A 150 -15.31 9.38 -17.74
C LEU A 150 -15.87 10.46 -18.67
N TYR A 151 -15.94 10.17 -19.96
CA TYR A 151 -16.58 11.04 -20.93
C TYR A 151 -18.03 11.35 -20.54
N ASN A 152 -18.85 10.31 -20.29
CA ASN A 152 -20.26 10.45 -19.95
C ASN A 152 -20.47 11.21 -18.64
N LEU A 153 -19.66 10.92 -17.61
CA LEU A 153 -19.71 11.61 -16.33
C LEU A 153 -19.38 13.10 -16.48
N PHE A 154 -18.25 13.45 -17.11
CA PHE A 154 -17.86 14.85 -17.27
C PHE A 154 -18.74 15.62 -18.26
N ASP A 155 -19.26 14.98 -19.31
CA ASP A 155 -20.25 15.57 -20.21
C ASP A 155 -21.55 15.89 -19.45
N SER A 156 -21.98 15.01 -18.54
CA SER A 156 -23.16 15.23 -17.71
C SER A 156 -22.96 16.29 -16.63
N VAL A 157 -21.73 16.47 -16.12
CA VAL A 157 -21.41 17.61 -15.26
C VAL A 157 -21.55 18.95 -16.02
N GLN A 158 -21.35 18.96 -17.33
CA GLN A 158 -21.57 20.16 -18.15
C GLN A 158 -23.03 20.40 -18.52
N SER A 159 -23.88 19.35 -18.52
CA SER A 159 -25.31 19.53 -18.70
C SER A 159 -25.93 20.12 -17.42
N VAL A 160 -27.04 20.86 -17.55
CA VAL A 160 -27.69 21.55 -16.42
C VAL A 160 -28.89 20.76 -15.86
N GLU A 161 -28.97 19.48 -16.22
CA GLU A 161 -30.15 18.64 -16.02
C GLU A 161 -30.20 18.09 -14.59
N THR A 162 -29.17 17.33 -14.20
CA THR A 162 -29.06 16.71 -12.87
C THR A 162 -27.96 17.35 -12.02
N PRO A 163 -28.25 17.71 -10.76
CA PRO A 163 -27.22 18.19 -9.84
C PRO A 163 -26.20 17.09 -9.56
N MET A 164 -24.94 17.29 -9.96
CA MET A 164 -23.90 16.27 -9.90
C MET A 164 -22.54 16.82 -9.47
N LEU A 165 -21.86 16.09 -8.57
CA LEU A 165 -20.47 16.29 -8.23
C LEU A 165 -19.66 15.03 -8.55
N VAL A 166 -18.63 15.16 -9.39
CA VAL A 166 -17.69 14.07 -9.70
C VAL A 166 -16.34 14.33 -9.05
N ILE A 167 -15.95 13.47 -8.12
CA ILE A 167 -14.71 13.55 -7.34
C ILE A 167 -13.80 12.40 -7.76
N GLY A 168 -12.71 12.70 -8.46
CA GLY A 168 -11.64 11.72 -8.70
C GLY A 168 -10.61 11.75 -7.58
N SER A 169 -10.06 10.59 -7.20
CA SER A 169 -8.94 10.48 -6.25
C SER A 169 -7.84 9.62 -6.87
N SER A 170 -6.62 10.16 -6.97
CA SER A 170 -5.45 9.41 -7.47
C SER A 170 -4.18 9.80 -6.73
N CYS A 171 -3.19 8.89 -6.77
CA CYS A 171 -1.81 9.20 -6.39
C CYS A 171 -0.90 9.54 -7.56
N ARG A 172 -1.40 9.40 -8.79
CA ARG A 172 -0.65 9.66 -10.01
C ARG A 172 -0.72 11.13 -10.38
N ILE A 173 0.44 11.79 -10.48
CA ILE A 173 0.53 13.24 -10.70
C ILE A 173 0.20 13.60 -12.16
N ASP A 174 0.61 12.78 -13.12
CA ASP A 174 0.40 12.93 -14.56
C ASP A 174 -0.97 12.40 -15.04
N VAL A 175 -1.92 12.15 -14.13
CA VAL A 175 -3.21 11.53 -14.48
C VAL A 175 -4.03 12.35 -15.47
N LEU A 176 -3.86 13.67 -15.51
CA LEU A 176 -4.52 14.54 -16.48
C LEU A 176 -4.00 14.35 -17.91
N ASP A 177 -2.81 13.82 -18.08
CA ASP A 177 -2.23 13.55 -19.40
C ASP A 177 -2.64 12.18 -19.93
N LEU A 178 -3.15 11.32 -19.05
CA LEU A 178 -3.81 10.08 -19.43
C LEU A 178 -5.21 10.30 -20.01
N LEU A 179 -5.84 11.43 -19.72
CA LEU A 179 -7.18 11.73 -20.23
C LEU A 179 -7.13 12.01 -21.74
N GLU A 180 -8.02 11.37 -22.50
CA GLU A 180 -8.21 11.70 -23.90
C GLU A 180 -8.62 13.18 -24.05
N LYS A 181 -8.21 13.83 -25.15
CA LYS A 181 -8.50 15.26 -25.40
C LYS A 181 -9.99 15.60 -25.22
N ARG A 182 -10.90 14.71 -25.66
CA ARG A 182 -12.36 14.90 -25.56
C ARG A 182 -12.89 14.85 -24.13
N VAL A 183 -12.22 14.11 -23.24
CA VAL A 183 -12.54 13.96 -21.81
C VAL A 183 -11.91 15.12 -21.03
N LYS A 184 -10.63 15.39 -21.27
CA LYS A 184 -9.88 16.49 -20.64
C LYS A 184 -10.55 17.84 -20.85
N SER A 185 -11.03 18.11 -22.08
CA SER A 185 -11.77 19.34 -22.41
C SER A 185 -13.06 19.52 -21.58
N ARG A 186 -13.65 18.43 -21.10
CA ARG A 186 -14.91 18.47 -20.34
C ARG A 186 -14.71 18.58 -18.82
N PHE A 187 -13.51 18.25 -18.35
CA PHE A 187 -13.16 18.36 -16.95
C PHE A 187 -13.04 19.84 -16.54
N SER A 188 -13.47 20.17 -15.32
CA SER A 188 -13.44 21.55 -14.79
C SER A 188 -12.02 22.12 -14.59
N HIS A 189 -10.99 21.28 -14.74
CA HIS A 189 -9.59 21.58 -14.40
C HIS A 189 -9.34 21.92 -12.92
N ARG A 190 -10.33 21.68 -12.04
CA ARG A 190 -10.16 21.89 -10.60
C ARG A 190 -9.42 20.72 -9.95
N ILE A 191 -8.24 21.00 -9.41
CA ILE A 191 -7.39 20.02 -8.74
C ILE A 191 -7.12 20.47 -7.32
N ILE A 192 -7.32 19.57 -6.36
CA ILE A 192 -6.96 19.79 -4.96
C ILE A 192 -5.76 18.91 -4.64
N HIS A 193 -4.63 19.55 -4.36
CA HIS A 193 -3.39 18.86 -4.01
C HIS A 193 -3.31 18.56 -2.51
N PHE A 194 -3.00 17.30 -2.20
CA PHE A 194 -2.71 16.80 -0.87
C PHE A 194 -1.22 16.50 -0.76
N TYR A 195 -0.60 17.07 0.26
CA TYR A 195 0.82 16.89 0.53
C TYR A 195 1.02 16.11 1.84
N PRO A 196 2.12 15.36 1.98
CA PRO A 196 2.51 14.80 3.26
C PRO A 196 2.75 15.90 4.30
N ILE A 197 2.63 15.54 5.59
CA ILE A 197 2.89 16.45 6.71
C ILE A 197 4.33 16.96 6.62
N LYS A 198 4.49 18.29 6.64
CA LYS A 198 5.79 18.95 6.43
C LYS A 198 6.64 18.99 7.69
N GLU A 199 6.01 19.28 8.81
CA GLU A 199 6.68 19.53 10.09
C GLU A 199 6.65 18.28 10.96
N SER A 200 7.78 18.00 11.60
CA SER A 200 7.87 16.84 12.49
C SER A 200 6.92 16.99 13.69
N ALA A 201 6.83 18.18 14.28
CA ALA A 201 5.94 18.49 15.40
C ALA A 201 4.47 18.12 15.11
N ASP A 202 4.00 18.44 13.91
CA ASP A 202 2.65 18.12 13.45
C ASP A 202 2.43 16.61 13.28
N PHE A 203 3.46 15.89 12.83
CA PHE A 203 3.43 14.43 12.75
C PHE A 203 3.39 13.78 14.15
N TYR A 204 4.16 14.29 15.11
CA TYR A 204 4.10 13.84 16.51
C TYR A 204 2.72 14.09 17.11
N TYR A 205 2.16 15.29 16.88
CA TYR A 205 0.84 15.65 17.36
C TYR A 205 -0.24 14.71 16.79
N LEU A 206 -0.20 14.43 15.48
CA LEU A 206 -1.09 13.45 14.86
C LEU A 206 -0.96 12.08 15.55
N CYS A 207 0.26 11.53 15.64
CA CYS A 207 0.51 10.24 16.28
C CYS A 207 -0.01 10.19 17.72
N LYS A 208 0.18 11.26 18.50
CA LYS A 208 -0.29 11.36 19.89
C LYS A 208 -1.82 11.34 19.94
N SER A 209 -2.48 12.17 19.12
CA SER A 209 -3.95 12.24 19.07
C SER A 209 -4.60 10.90 18.70
N ILE A 210 -3.97 10.10 17.83
CA ILE A 210 -4.47 8.78 17.45
C ILE A 210 -4.52 7.83 18.67
N LEU A 211 -3.49 7.89 19.52
CA LEU A 211 -3.34 7.01 20.67
C LEU A 211 -4.12 7.49 21.90
N GLN A 212 -4.38 8.79 22.05
CA GLN A 212 -5.12 9.32 23.19
C GLN A 212 -6.63 8.99 23.12
N VAL A 213 -7.24 8.77 24.29
CA VAL A 213 -8.67 8.47 24.40
C VAL A 213 -9.36 9.47 25.33
N GLU A 214 -10.41 10.13 24.83
CA GLU A 214 -11.23 11.08 25.58
C GLU A 214 -12.44 10.37 26.22
N GLU A 215 -12.17 9.35 27.05
CA GLU A 215 -13.19 8.60 27.81
C GLU A 215 -12.86 8.67 29.31
N ASP A 216 -13.88 8.82 30.15
CA ASP A 216 -13.72 8.85 31.61
C ASP A 216 -13.06 7.56 32.12
N GLY A 217 -12.08 7.68 33.02
CA GLY A 217 -11.34 6.52 33.56
C GLY A 217 -10.13 6.08 32.72
N CYS A 218 -9.80 6.81 31.64
CA CYS A 218 -8.63 6.54 30.81
C CYS A 218 -7.41 7.43 31.15
N GLU A 219 -7.42 8.13 32.29
CA GLU A 219 -6.39 9.11 32.64
C GLU A 219 -5.02 8.46 32.83
N GLU A 220 -4.98 7.27 33.45
CA GLU A 220 -3.73 6.52 33.65
C GLU A 220 -3.15 6.02 32.33
N TYR A 221 -4.01 5.54 31.42
CA TYR A 221 -3.61 5.18 30.06
C TYR A 221 -3.06 6.39 29.30
N ASN A 222 -3.77 7.52 29.32
CA ASN A 222 -3.33 8.74 28.65
C ASN A 222 -2.02 9.26 29.22
N LYS A 223 -1.79 9.19 30.55
CA LYS A 223 -0.49 9.48 31.16
C LYS A 223 0.61 8.57 30.62
N SER A 224 0.34 7.27 30.44
CA SER A 224 1.31 6.36 29.84
C SER A 224 1.65 6.73 28.38
N VAL A 225 0.67 7.21 27.60
CA VAL A 225 0.91 7.74 26.26
C VAL A 225 1.87 8.93 26.35
N GLU A 226 1.64 9.88 27.25
CA GLU A 226 2.54 11.02 27.43
C GLU A 226 3.96 10.62 27.83
N MET A 227 4.10 9.65 28.74
CA MET A 227 5.40 9.10 29.12
C MET A 227 6.14 8.50 27.91
N VAL A 228 5.43 7.75 27.05
CA VAL A 228 6.01 7.18 25.83
C VAL A 228 6.46 8.27 24.86
N PHE A 229 5.68 9.34 24.68
CA PHE A 229 6.07 10.46 23.81
C PHE A 229 7.23 11.31 24.36
N ASN A 230 7.56 11.16 25.65
CA ASN A 230 8.74 11.76 26.26
C ASN A 230 9.96 10.82 26.29
N ASP A 231 9.79 9.54 25.92
CA ASP A 231 10.86 8.55 25.93
C ASP A 231 11.79 8.74 24.70
N PRO A 232 13.11 8.94 24.91
CA PRO A 232 14.08 9.03 23.82
C PRO A 232 14.07 7.84 22.85
N LEU A 233 13.77 6.63 23.31
CA LEU A 233 13.68 5.44 22.46
C LEU A 233 12.52 5.56 21.45
N PHE A 234 11.36 5.98 21.93
CA PHE A 234 10.18 6.14 21.09
C PHE A 234 10.31 7.36 20.16
N LEU A 235 10.88 8.47 20.64
CA LEU A 235 11.18 9.63 19.81
C LEU A 235 12.10 9.28 18.64
N LYS A 236 13.10 8.41 18.85
CA LYS A 236 13.93 7.88 17.75
C LYS A 236 13.09 7.10 16.73
N VAL A 237 12.17 6.25 17.19
CA VAL A 237 11.27 5.48 16.31
C VAL A 237 10.40 6.40 15.47
N ILE A 238 9.67 7.35 16.09
CA ILE A 238 8.81 8.27 15.34
C ILE A 238 9.63 9.13 14.38
N ARG A 239 10.78 9.66 14.82
CA ARG A 239 11.66 10.45 13.95
C ARG A 239 12.09 9.65 12.73
N SER A 240 12.51 8.40 12.90
CA SER A 240 12.86 7.52 11.78
C SER A 240 11.66 7.28 10.85
N VAL A 241 10.46 7.05 11.38
CA VAL A 241 9.24 6.89 10.56
C VAL A 241 8.97 8.14 9.72
N PHE A 242 9.11 9.32 10.33
CA PHE A 242 8.94 10.61 9.68
C PHE A 242 10.01 10.85 8.61
N ASP A 243 11.29 10.72 8.96
CA ASP A 243 12.42 11.01 8.07
C ASP A 243 12.47 10.05 6.86
N LEU A 244 12.10 8.77 7.04
CA LEU A 244 12.14 7.76 5.98
C LEU A 244 10.93 7.80 5.03
N THR A 245 9.71 7.97 5.58
CA THR A 245 8.48 7.73 4.79
C THR A 245 7.47 8.86 4.83
N LYS A 246 7.42 9.65 5.92
CA LYS A 246 6.33 10.59 6.22
C LYS A 246 4.92 9.98 6.13
N ASN A 247 4.81 8.65 6.25
CA ASN A 247 3.57 7.91 6.05
C ASN A 247 3.00 7.43 7.38
N ILE A 248 1.84 7.97 7.75
CA ILE A 248 1.17 7.63 9.02
C ILE A 248 0.81 6.14 9.15
N ARG A 249 0.62 5.42 8.02
CA ARG A 249 0.32 3.98 8.05
C ARG A 249 1.46 3.13 8.56
N LEU A 250 2.71 3.56 8.40
CA LEU A 250 3.85 2.86 9.01
C LEU A 250 3.77 2.97 10.53
N PHE A 251 3.44 4.17 11.05
CA PHE A 251 3.16 4.35 12.46
C PHE A 251 1.99 3.47 12.92
N TYR A 252 0.90 3.38 12.14
CA TYR A 252 -0.21 2.48 12.49
C TYR A 252 0.22 1.03 12.66
N LYS A 253 1.01 0.48 11.72
CA LYS A 253 1.53 -0.89 11.82
C LYS A 253 2.31 -1.13 13.11
N ILE A 254 3.19 -0.18 13.47
CA ILE A 254 4.01 -0.26 14.67
C ILE A 254 3.12 -0.15 15.93
N ALA A 255 2.23 0.83 15.94
CA ALA A 255 1.34 1.12 17.06
C ALA A 255 0.33 -0.01 17.31
N ILE A 256 -0.16 -0.69 16.27
CA ILE A 256 -1.06 -1.85 16.43
C ILE A 256 -0.40 -2.90 17.30
N ILE A 257 0.84 -3.28 17.01
CA ILE A 257 1.57 -4.31 17.77
C ILE A 257 1.70 -3.88 19.24
N ALA A 258 2.10 -2.63 19.48
CA ALA A 258 2.22 -2.08 20.83
C ALA A 258 0.88 -2.08 21.60
N ILE A 259 -0.21 -1.67 20.95
CA ILE A 259 -1.55 -1.62 21.57
C ILE A 259 -2.09 -3.02 21.82
N THR A 260 -1.84 -3.98 20.93
CA THR A 260 -2.25 -5.39 21.13
C THR A 260 -1.47 -6.11 22.22
N SER A 261 -0.31 -5.58 22.64
CA SER A 261 0.48 -6.16 23.73
C SER A 261 -0.09 -5.85 25.13
N LEU A 262 -1.00 -4.88 25.23
CA LEU A 262 -1.66 -4.51 26.47
C LEU A 262 -2.58 -5.64 26.95
N ASN A 263 -2.55 -5.89 28.26
CA ASN A 263 -3.37 -6.90 28.92
C ASN A 263 -3.72 -6.45 30.35
N GLU A 264 -4.52 -7.23 31.06
CA GLU A 264 -4.96 -6.88 32.43
C GLU A 264 -3.80 -6.70 33.42
N GLN A 265 -2.67 -7.39 33.20
CA GLN A 265 -1.47 -7.29 34.06
C GLN A 265 -0.59 -6.09 33.68
N GLN A 266 -0.66 -5.63 32.42
CA GLN A 266 0.08 -4.49 31.91
C GLN A 266 -0.84 -3.58 31.08
N PRO A 267 -1.67 -2.75 31.74
CA PRO A 267 -2.65 -1.89 31.06
C PRO A 267 -2.06 -0.60 30.47
N THR A 268 -0.81 -0.26 30.82
CA THR A 268 -0.13 0.98 30.42
C THR A 268 0.84 0.76 29.26
N LEU A 269 0.93 1.74 28.36
CA LEU A 269 1.89 1.71 27.26
C LEU A 269 3.34 1.91 27.74
N THR A 270 4.25 1.26 27.05
CA THR A 270 5.70 1.44 27.20
C THR A 270 6.34 1.59 25.82
N SER A 271 7.56 2.13 25.75
CA SER A 271 8.27 2.36 24.48
C SER A 271 8.84 1.08 23.85
N VAL A 272 9.06 0.04 24.65
CA VAL A 272 9.73 -1.21 24.21
C VAL A 272 8.96 -1.92 23.09
N PRO A 273 7.64 -2.16 23.18
CA PRO A 273 6.88 -2.77 22.09
C PRO A 273 6.92 -1.97 20.79
N PHE A 274 6.92 -0.64 20.86
CA PHE A 274 7.04 0.20 19.66
C PHE A 274 8.42 0.04 19.00
N PHE A 275 9.49 0.00 19.80
CA PHE A 275 10.83 -0.21 19.26
C PHE A 275 10.97 -1.59 18.63
N GLN A 276 10.49 -2.65 19.29
CA GLN A 276 10.49 -4.02 18.75
C GLN A 276 9.69 -4.10 17.44
N ALA A 277 8.46 -3.60 17.45
CA ALA A 277 7.61 -3.56 16.27
C ALA A 277 8.24 -2.75 15.12
N TYR A 278 8.90 -1.62 15.41
CA TYR A 278 9.67 -0.86 14.44
C TYR A 278 10.80 -1.71 13.86
N THR A 279 11.64 -2.33 14.70
CA THR A 279 12.74 -3.18 14.21
C THR A 279 12.22 -4.32 13.34
N ASP A 280 11.08 -4.93 13.68
CA ASP A 280 10.46 -6.00 12.91
C ASP A 280 9.99 -5.53 11.52
N GLN A 281 9.52 -4.29 11.36
CA GLN A 281 9.16 -3.74 10.05
C GLN A 281 10.36 -3.58 9.11
N PHE A 282 11.57 -3.45 9.66
CA PHE A 282 12.81 -3.20 8.90
C PHE A 282 13.80 -4.38 8.99
N LYS A 283 13.38 -5.54 9.50
CA LYS A 283 14.20 -6.75 9.50
C LYS A 283 14.47 -7.19 8.06
N ASP A 284 15.73 -7.48 7.78
CA ASP A 284 16.13 -8.04 6.50
C ASP A 284 15.64 -9.49 6.38
N THR A 285 14.60 -9.68 5.57
CA THR A 285 13.97 -10.99 5.33
C THR A 285 14.93 -11.97 4.65
N LYS A 286 15.84 -11.48 3.80
CA LYS A 286 16.81 -12.34 3.11
C LYS A 286 17.85 -12.88 4.08
N SER A 287 18.31 -12.05 5.02
CA SER A 287 19.21 -12.52 6.10
C SER A 287 18.54 -13.59 6.97
N GLY A 288 17.27 -13.41 7.35
CA GLY A 288 16.51 -14.42 8.10
C GLY A 288 16.33 -15.73 7.32
N LEU A 289 16.08 -15.65 6.01
CA LEU A 289 16.00 -16.81 5.14
C LEU A 289 17.35 -17.54 5.04
N LEU A 290 18.46 -16.82 4.88
CA LEU A 290 19.81 -17.39 4.89
C LEU A 290 20.15 -18.12 6.20
N GLU A 291 19.69 -17.59 7.34
CA GLU A 291 19.87 -18.24 8.65
C GLU A 291 19.12 -19.59 8.75
N SER A 292 18.08 -19.80 7.94
CA SER A 292 17.28 -21.03 7.91
C SER A 292 17.74 -22.09 6.90
N LEU A 293 18.70 -21.77 6.03
CA LEU A 293 19.19 -22.68 5.01
C LEU A 293 19.99 -23.85 5.59
N SER A 294 19.95 -24.98 4.89
CA SER A 294 20.83 -26.11 5.18
C SER A 294 22.30 -25.80 4.86
N VAL A 295 23.22 -26.57 5.45
CA VAL A 295 24.66 -26.43 5.21
C VAL A 295 25.00 -26.59 3.72
N LEU A 296 24.31 -27.49 3.01
CA LEU A 296 24.47 -27.70 1.57
C LEU A 296 24.02 -26.48 0.76
N GLU A 297 22.85 -25.94 1.07
CA GLU A 297 22.32 -24.74 0.42
C GLU A 297 23.24 -23.54 0.63
N ILE A 298 23.76 -23.35 1.84
CA ILE A 298 24.76 -22.32 2.14
C ILE A 298 26.05 -22.55 1.32
N GLY A 299 26.50 -23.80 1.19
CA GLY A 299 27.65 -24.15 0.37
C GLY A 299 27.47 -23.79 -1.11
N LEU A 300 26.29 -24.06 -1.66
CA LEU A 300 25.94 -23.67 -3.04
C LEU A 300 25.86 -22.15 -3.19
N VAL A 301 25.27 -21.44 -2.23
CA VAL A 301 25.21 -19.96 -2.24
C VAL A 301 26.63 -19.35 -2.23
N ILE A 302 27.55 -19.88 -1.40
CA ILE A 302 28.94 -19.42 -1.39
C ILE A 302 29.63 -19.72 -2.72
N ALA A 303 29.41 -20.90 -3.30
CA ALA A 303 29.97 -21.27 -4.60
C ALA A 303 29.56 -20.27 -5.68
N ILE A 304 28.25 -20.01 -5.78
CA ILE A 304 27.67 -19.07 -6.75
C ILE A 304 28.23 -17.67 -6.55
N LYS A 305 28.27 -17.18 -5.29
CA LYS A 305 28.85 -15.88 -4.97
C LYS A 305 30.30 -15.77 -5.46
N LYS A 306 31.13 -16.80 -5.23
CA LYS A 306 32.53 -16.79 -5.66
C LYS A 306 32.66 -16.77 -7.18
N LEU A 307 31.83 -17.53 -7.89
CA LEU A 307 31.83 -17.52 -9.34
C LEU A 307 31.34 -16.18 -9.91
N GLU A 308 30.42 -15.51 -9.23
CA GLU A 308 29.99 -14.14 -9.55
C GLU A 308 31.10 -13.11 -9.30
N GLU A 309 31.84 -13.22 -8.19
CA GLU A 309 33.04 -12.40 -7.91
C GLU A 309 34.15 -12.59 -8.95
N LEU A 310 34.22 -13.76 -9.59
CA LEU A 310 35.18 -14.09 -10.66
C LEU A 310 34.65 -13.74 -12.06
N GLU A 311 33.48 -13.11 -12.16
CA GLU A 311 32.84 -12.75 -13.43
C GLU A 311 32.71 -13.94 -14.41
N CYS A 312 32.34 -15.11 -13.88
CA CYS A 312 32.20 -16.32 -14.69
C CYS A 312 31.14 -16.14 -15.80
N GLU A 313 31.54 -16.33 -17.06
CA GLU A 313 30.66 -16.15 -18.24
C GLU A 313 29.44 -17.09 -18.26
N HIS A 314 29.56 -18.27 -17.65
CA HIS A 314 28.53 -19.31 -17.65
C HIS A 314 28.17 -19.74 -16.24
N LEU A 315 27.57 -18.82 -15.48
CA LEU A 315 27.08 -19.10 -14.14
C LEU A 315 25.77 -19.88 -14.21
N ASN A 316 25.85 -21.18 -13.94
CA ASN A 316 24.72 -22.12 -13.90
C ASN A 316 24.91 -23.19 -12.80
N PHE A 317 23.97 -24.13 -12.66
CA PHE A 317 24.06 -25.16 -11.63
C PHE A 317 25.33 -26.02 -11.77
N GLU A 318 25.72 -26.39 -12.99
CA GLU A 318 26.91 -27.21 -13.23
C GLU A 318 28.17 -26.53 -12.70
N SER A 319 28.38 -25.26 -13.06
CA SER A 319 29.53 -24.47 -12.60
C SER A 319 29.54 -24.33 -11.06
N ALA A 320 28.37 -24.07 -10.46
CA ALA A 320 28.22 -23.92 -9.01
C ALA A 320 28.49 -25.23 -8.26
N TYR A 321 27.97 -26.35 -8.76
CA TYR A 321 28.19 -27.67 -8.17
C TYR A 321 29.66 -28.10 -8.29
N ASP A 322 30.31 -27.83 -9.43
CA ASP A 322 31.73 -28.12 -9.60
C ASP A 322 32.60 -27.34 -8.62
N GLU A 323 32.30 -26.06 -8.41
CA GLU A 323 33.01 -25.24 -7.45
C GLU A 323 32.77 -25.70 -5.99
N TYR A 324 31.53 -26.02 -5.64
CA TYR A 324 31.20 -26.65 -4.36
C TYR A 324 31.94 -27.98 -4.14
N LYS A 325 32.01 -28.81 -5.19
CA LYS A 325 32.70 -30.11 -5.15
C LYS A 325 34.20 -29.94 -4.96
N ARG A 326 34.84 -28.99 -5.67
CA ARG A 326 36.26 -28.65 -5.50
C ARG A 326 36.55 -28.24 -4.06
N PHE A 327 35.71 -27.37 -3.50
CA PHE A 327 35.83 -26.95 -2.10
C PHE A 327 35.71 -28.13 -1.13
N SER A 328 34.71 -28.99 -1.33
CA SER A 328 34.43 -30.14 -0.45
C SER A 328 35.61 -31.11 -0.41
N ILE A 329 36.19 -31.44 -1.58
CA ILE A 329 37.37 -32.30 -1.69
C ILE A 329 38.59 -31.65 -1.02
N LYS A 330 38.85 -30.36 -1.30
CA LYS A 330 40.00 -29.64 -0.73
C LYS A 330 39.92 -29.53 0.79
N SER A 331 38.72 -29.39 1.34
CA SER A 331 38.48 -29.19 2.76
C SER A 331 38.19 -30.48 3.53
N MET A 332 38.23 -31.64 2.86
CA MET A 332 37.91 -32.96 3.42
C MET A 332 36.51 -32.98 4.11
N ILE A 333 35.52 -32.34 3.49
CA ILE A 333 34.12 -32.34 3.95
C ILE A 333 33.31 -33.25 3.02
N ASP A 334 32.28 -33.91 3.57
CA ASP A 334 31.37 -34.74 2.79
C ASP A 334 30.72 -33.96 1.63
N CYS A 335 30.99 -34.40 0.42
CA CYS A 335 30.38 -33.86 -0.78
C CYS A 335 29.06 -34.58 -1.05
N TYR A 336 27.95 -33.87 -0.91
CA TYR A 336 26.65 -34.37 -1.33
C TYR A 336 26.64 -34.72 -2.82
N ASN A 337 25.85 -35.72 -3.20
CA ASN A 337 25.73 -36.11 -4.59
C ASN A 337 25.02 -35.01 -5.42
N LYS A 338 25.18 -35.10 -6.74
CA LYS A 338 24.66 -34.10 -7.67
C LYS A 338 23.14 -33.99 -7.64
N ALA A 339 22.42 -35.09 -7.50
CA ALA A 339 20.95 -35.09 -7.46
C ALA A 339 20.39 -34.38 -6.22
N VAL A 340 20.98 -34.60 -5.04
CA VAL A 340 20.61 -33.91 -3.79
C VAL A 340 20.98 -32.43 -3.87
N SER A 341 22.16 -32.12 -4.42
CA SER A 341 22.60 -30.74 -4.64
C SER A 341 21.72 -30.00 -5.62
N PHE A 342 21.22 -30.67 -6.66
CA PHE A 342 20.27 -30.09 -7.60
C PHE A 342 18.92 -29.80 -6.94
N LYS A 343 18.44 -30.67 -6.06
CA LYS A 343 17.23 -30.41 -5.27
C LYS A 343 17.39 -29.22 -4.32
N ALA A 344 18.54 -29.11 -3.66
CA ALA A 344 18.89 -27.94 -2.83
C ALA A 344 18.96 -26.65 -3.67
N PHE A 345 19.52 -26.74 -4.88
CA PHE A 345 19.54 -25.63 -5.83
C PHE A 345 18.14 -25.21 -6.29
N GLU A 346 17.24 -26.17 -6.58
CA GLU A 346 15.84 -25.86 -6.90
C GLU A 346 15.11 -25.18 -5.73
N ASN A 347 15.39 -25.59 -4.48
CA ASN A 347 14.87 -24.88 -3.31
C ASN A 347 15.35 -23.43 -3.26
N LEU A 348 16.65 -23.18 -3.49
CA LEU A 348 17.20 -21.82 -3.49
C LEU A 348 16.52 -20.91 -4.53
N ILE A 349 16.15 -21.47 -5.69
CA ILE A 349 15.36 -20.76 -6.71
C ILE A 349 13.93 -20.51 -6.23
N GLN A 350 13.28 -21.49 -5.62
CA GLN A 350 11.94 -21.33 -5.04
C GLN A 350 11.91 -20.26 -3.94
N THR A 351 13.02 -20.09 -3.22
CA THR A 351 13.16 -19.05 -2.19
C THR A 351 13.59 -17.68 -2.74
N GLU A 352 13.73 -17.54 -4.07
CA GLU A 352 14.16 -16.32 -4.78
C GLU A 352 15.54 -15.78 -4.36
N LEU A 353 16.36 -16.60 -3.68
CA LEU A 353 17.77 -16.29 -3.41
C LEU A 353 18.61 -16.38 -4.68
N ILE A 354 18.16 -17.20 -5.65
CA ILE A 354 18.74 -17.34 -6.98
C ILE A 354 17.62 -17.14 -7.99
N GLU A 355 17.90 -16.43 -9.07
CA GLU A 355 16.96 -16.21 -10.18
C GLU A 355 17.59 -16.64 -11.51
N TYR A 356 16.78 -17.19 -12.41
CA TYR A 356 17.19 -17.44 -13.78
C TYR A 356 17.23 -16.14 -14.57
N THR A 357 18.36 -15.85 -15.20
CA THR A 357 18.52 -14.63 -16.01
C THR A 357 18.09 -14.85 -17.47
N ASP A 358 17.97 -16.10 -17.90
CA ASP A 358 17.61 -16.47 -19.27
C ASP A 358 16.30 -17.28 -19.33
N ASN A 359 15.45 -16.93 -20.28
CA ASN A 359 14.21 -17.63 -20.62
C ASN A 359 14.41 -18.69 -21.72
N SER A 360 15.66 -18.99 -22.08
CA SER A 360 15.99 -20.00 -23.08
C SER A 360 15.42 -21.38 -22.73
N LYS A 361 15.08 -22.13 -23.78
CA LYS A 361 14.62 -23.52 -23.72
C LYS A 361 15.81 -24.47 -23.57
N CYS A 362 16.58 -24.32 -22.50
CA CYS A 362 17.61 -25.28 -22.12
C CYS A 362 17.21 -26.02 -20.83
N PRO A 363 17.81 -27.20 -20.54
CA PRO A 363 17.60 -27.90 -19.29
C PRO A 363 17.95 -27.00 -18.10
N LYS A 364 17.26 -27.17 -16.98
CA LYS A 364 17.35 -26.28 -15.81
C LYS A 364 18.79 -26.15 -15.28
N GLU A 365 19.58 -27.21 -15.40
CA GLU A 365 20.97 -27.30 -14.95
C GLU A 365 21.90 -26.30 -15.67
N TYR A 366 21.57 -25.96 -16.92
CA TYR A 366 22.41 -25.13 -17.79
C TYR A 366 21.88 -23.70 -17.94
N LYS A 367 20.75 -23.37 -17.30
CA LYS A 367 20.22 -22.02 -17.31
C LYS A 367 21.14 -21.08 -16.55
N GLN A 368 21.37 -19.92 -17.15
CA GLN A 368 22.10 -18.83 -16.50
C GLN A 368 21.34 -18.37 -15.26
N ILE A 369 22.08 -18.13 -14.18
CA ILE A 369 21.54 -17.69 -12.90
C ILE A 369 22.21 -16.42 -12.40
N LYS A 370 21.55 -15.77 -11.46
CA LYS A 370 22.07 -14.65 -10.68
C LYS A 370 21.73 -14.84 -9.21
N LEU A 371 22.64 -14.41 -8.34
CA LEU A 371 22.40 -14.38 -6.91
C LEU A 371 21.66 -13.09 -6.52
N ASN A 372 20.54 -13.22 -5.82
CA ASN A 372 19.73 -12.10 -5.36
C ASN A 372 20.09 -11.69 -3.92
N LEU A 373 21.39 -11.60 -3.62
CA LEU A 373 21.93 -11.24 -2.30
C LEU A 373 23.00 -10.17 -2.42
N ASP A 374 23.03 -9.26 -1.45
CA ASP A 374 24.19 -8.39 -1.29
C ASP A 374 25.34 -9.14 -0.61
N SER A 375 26.57 -8.79 -1.00
CA SER A 375 27.79 -9.43 -0.49
C SER A 375 27.94 -9.29 1.02
N THR A 376 27.44 -8.18 1.59
CA THR A 376 27.50 -7.94 3.04
C THR A 376 26.49 -8.78 3.82
N GLN A 377 25.31 -9.06 3.25
CA GLN A 377 24.27 -9.87 3.89
C GLN A 377 24.76 -11.29 4.17
N LEU A 378 25.36 -11.94 3.16
CA LEU A 378 25.91 -13.28 3.34
C LEU A 378 27.01 -13.30 4.41
N GLN A 379 27.92 -12.32 4.41
CA GLN A 379 28.99 -12.24 5.41
C GLN A 379 28.43 -12.10 6.83
N GLN A 380 27.46 -11.20 7.04
CA GLN A 380 26.82 -10.98 8.33
C GLN A 380 26.14 -12.26 8.85
N VAL A 381 25.44 -12.99 7.98
CA VAL A 381 24.78 -14.24 8.36
C VAL A 381 25.80 -15.35 8.68
N LEU A 382 26.86 -15.49 7.86
CA LEU A 382 27.93 -16.45 8.13
C LEU A 382 28.60 -16.21 9.48
N PHE A 383 28.75 -14.95 9.92
CA PHE A 383 29.25 -14.65 11.26
C PHE A 383 28.32 -15.13 12.38
N LYS A 384 27.01 -14.97 12.22
CA LYS A 384 25.98 -15.36 13.21
C LYS A 384 25.77 -16.87 13.31
N LEU A 385 25.88 -17.59 12.19
CA LEU A 385 25.66 -19.04 12.17
C LEU A 385 26.77 -19.77 12.93
N THR A 386 26.39 -20.39 14.06
CA THR A 386 27.27 -21.18 14.94
C THR A 386 27.34 -22.66 14.54
N THR A 387 26.31 -23.14 13.84
CA THR A 387 26.16 -24.55 13.41
C THR A 387 26.92 -24.88 12.12
N LEU A 388 27.44 -23.88 11.41
CA LEU A 388 28.18 -24.06 10.17
C LEU A 388 29.59 -24.64 10.40
N PRO A 389 30.04 -25.61 9.58
CA PRO A 389 31.43 -26.08 9.60
C PRO A 389 32.41 -24.91 9.43
N THR A 390 33.47 -24.89 10.25
CA THR A 390 34.46 -23.80 10.27
C THR A 390 35.15 -23.57 8.93
N ALA A 391 35.41 -24.65 8.19
CA ALA A 391 35.97 -24.58 6.84
C ALA A 391 35.03 -23.89 5.84
N LEU A 392 33.73 -24.16 5.90
CA LEU A 392 32.72 -23.52 5.04
C LEU A 392 32.57 -22.04 5.39
N LYS A 393 32.56 -21.71 6.68
CA LYS A 393 32.53 -20.32 7.16
C LYS A 393 33.75 -19.52 6.69
N ARG A 394 34.95 -20.11 6.76
CA ARG A 394 36.18 -19.48 6.25
C ARG A 394 36.14 -19.28 4.74
N TRP A 395 35.60 -20.24 3.99
CA TRP A 395 35.47 -20.15 2.55
C TRP A 395 34.51 -19.05 2.09
N GLY A 396 33.37 -18.90 2.75
CA GLY A 396 32.42 -17.81 2.47
C GLY A 396 32.91 -16.42 2.85
N LEU A 397 33.86 -16.31 3.78
CA LEU A 397 34.46 -15.04 4.20
C LEU A 397 35.73 -14.66 3.42
N SER A 398 36.36 -15.62 2.72
CA SER A 398 37.51 -15.33 1.87
C SER A 398 37.07 -14.73 0.53
N LYS A 399 37.91 -13.89 -0.06
CA LYS A 399 37.72 -13.45 -1.46
C LYS A 399 37.80 -14.64 -2.41
N ALA A 400 37.14 -14.58 -3.56
CA ALA A 400 37.45 -15.47 -4.66
C ALA A 400 38.93 -15.31 -5.07
N VAL A 401 39.60 -16.43 -5.34
CA VAL A 401 41.02 -16.52 -5.71
C VAL A 401 41.14 -17.22 -7.04
#